data_AF-A0A822EF88-F1
#
_entry.id   AF-A0A822EF88-F1
#
_cell.length_a   1.000
_cell.length_b   1.000
_cell.length_c   1.000
_cell.angle_alpha   90.00
_cell.angle_beta   90.00
_cell.angle_gamma   90.00
#
_symmetry.space_group_name_H-M   'P 1'
#
loop_
_entity.id
_entity.type
_entity.pdbx_description
1 polymer ?
#
loop_
_entity_poly.entity_id
_entity_poly.type
_entity_poly.pdbx_seq_one_letter_code
_entity_poly.pdbx_strand_id
1 'polypeptide(L)'
;MEAVDKSNLCSICKKLSASRFCIGCKKYFCLKDFKQHEQQLSIKFNNEIVRSHDEILDQIKKLEKPNYFSLDFFAQIERWKNTTINKVEKAAAKAHYELIELIDKQRTSIAKQLESITKEIRFLREQGNFVEANIERLKQKINQVKQKFE
;
A
#
# COMPACT_ATOMS: atom_id res chain seq x y z
N MET A 1 48.06 1.86 67.67
CA MET A 1 46.72 2.43 67.94
C MET A 1 45.95 2.39 66.64
N GLU A 2 44.78 1.77 66.69
CA GLU A 2 44.01 1.23 65.57
C GLU A 2 43.53 2.29 64.57
N ALA A 3 43.61 1.95 63.29
CA ALA A 3 42.95 2.68 62.22
C ALA A 3 41.44 2.40 62.31
N VAL A 4 40.67 3.34 62.87
CA VAL A 4 39.21 3.24 62.88
C VAL A 4 38.67 3.61 61.50
N ASP A 5 38.14 2.56 60.88
CA ASP A 5 37.55 2.46 59.55
C ASP A 5 36.49 3.54 59.26
N LYS A 6 36.55 4.16 58.09
CA LYS A 6 35.58 5.19 57.67
C LYS A 6 34.23 4.51 57.36
N SER A 7 33.30 4.67 58.30
CA SER A 7 31.85 4.82 58.07
C SER A 7 31.02 3.55 57.75
N ASN A 8 30.90 2.64 58.73
CA ASN A 8 29.80 1.65 58.82
C ASN A 8 28.54 2.24 59.50
N LEU A 9 28.16 3.48 59.16
CA LEU A 9 26.95 4.12 59.67
C LEU A 9 25.74 3.79 58.81
N CYS A 10 24.62 3.43 59.44
CA CYS A 10 23.40 3.17 58.70
C CYS A 10 22.89 4.45 58.04
N SER A 11 22.56 4.39 56.76
CA SER A 11 22.12 5.56 55.99
C SER A 11 20.82 6.17 56.51
N ILE A 12 19.98 5.38 57.18
CA ILE A 12 18.70 5.81 57.78
C ILE A 12 18.91 6.20 59.25
N CYS A 13 19.16 5.25 60.17
CA CYS A 13 19.22 5.55 61.61
C CYS A 13 20.57 6.09 62.13
N LYS A 14 21.60 6.21 61.28
CA LYS A 14 22.95 6.71 61.64
C LYS A 14 23.66 5.96 62.78
N LYS A 15 23.26 4.73 63.10
CA LYS A 15 23.94 3.89 64.09
C LYS A 15 25.14 3.15 63.47
N LEU A 16 26.20 2.95 64.27
CA LEU A 16 27.38 2.12 63.94
C LEU A 16 27.02 0.62 63.97
N SER A 17 26.17 0.21 63.04
CA SER A 17 25.73 -1.18 62.88
C SER A 17 25.38 -1.51 61.42
N ALA A 18 25.90 -0.73 60.48
CA ALA A 18 25.62 -0.95 59.08
C ALA A 18 26.49 -2.09 58.56
N SER A 19 25.84 -3.21 58.24
CA SER A 19 26.49 -4.44 57.76
C SER A 19 25.99 -4.88 56.38
N ARG A 20 25.01 -4.15 55.82
CA ARG A 20 24.39 -4.46 54.53
C ARG A 20 24.59 -3.29 53.57
N PHE A 21 25.12 -3.58 52.39
CA PHE A 21 25.29 -2.58 51.33
C PHE A 21 24.24 -2.81 50.23
N CYS A 22 23.48 -1.78 49.90
CA CYS A 22 22.58 -1.81 48.74
C CYS A 22 23.32 -1.30 47.50
N ILE A 23 23.48 -2.16 46.49
CA ILE A 23 24.16 -1.82 45.23
C ILE A 23 23.40 -0.72 44.47
N GLY A 24 22.06 -0.80 44.44
CA GLY A 24 21.22 0.18 43.73
C GLY A 24 21.29 1.58 44.36
N CYS A 25 21.28 1.67 45.70
CA CYS A 25 21.35 2.96 46.39
C CYS A 25 22.77 3.43 46.71
N LYS A 26 23.78 2.57 46.53
CA LYS A 26 25.18 2.79 46.93
C LYS A 26 25.33 3.26 48.38
N LYS A 27 24.61 2.59 49.29
CA LYS A 27 24.46 3.00 50.70
C LYS A 27 24.52 1.80 51.65
N TYR A 28 25.08 2.00 52.83
CA TYR A 28 25.08 1.01 53.92
C TYR A 28 23.87 1.16 54.83
N PHE A 29 23.35 0.04 55.32
CA PHE A 29 22.19 -0.05 56.20
C PHE A 29 22.44 -1.05 57.34
N CYS A 30 21.83 -0.79 58.51
CA CYS A 30 21.70 -1.84 59.53
C CYS A 30 20.65 -2.86 59.07
N LEU A 31 20.64 -4.05 59.68
CA LEU A 31 19.73 -5.14 59.27
C LEU A 31 18.25 -4.72 59.27
N LYS A 32 17.81 -3.96 60.28
CA LYS A 32 16.42 -3.49 60.40
C LYS A 32 16.04 -2.57 59.25
N ASP A 33 16.85 -1.54 59.04
CA ASP A 33 16.59 -0.50 58.04
C ASP A 33 16.76 -1.02 56.61
N PHE A 34 17.62 -2.02 56.41
CA PHE A 34 17.75 -2.72 55.13
C PHE A 34 16.48 -3.49 54.77
N LYS A 35 15.89 -4.24 55.72
CA LYS A 35 14.62 -4.95 55.49
C LYS A 35 13.48 -3.99 55.16
N GLN A 36 13.43 -2.84 55.84
CA GLN A 36 12.45 -1.80 55.53
C GLN A 36 12.66 -1.21 54.12
N HIS A 37 13.91 -1.01 53.73
CA HIS A 37 14.26 -0.56 52.37
C HIS A 37 13.81 -1.57 51.30
N GLU A 38 14.05 -2.87 51.50
CA GLU A 38 13.59 -3.94 50.60
C GLU A 38 12.06 -3.98 50.49
N GLN A 39 11.35 -3.83 51.62
CA GLN A 39 9.88 -3.76 51.62
C GLN A 39 9.37 -2.56 50.82
N GLN A 40 9.97 -1.38 50.97
CA GLN A 40 9.60 -0.19 50.20
C GLN A 40 9.83 -0.40 48.70
N LEU A 41 10.92 -1.06 48.31
CA LEU A 41 11.19 -1.41 46.90
C LEU A 41 10.13 -2.38 46.36
N SER A 42 9.75 -3.40 47.13
CA SER A 42 8.71 -4.35 46.72
C SER A 42 7.35 -3.67 46.54
N ILE A 43 6.97 -2.78 47.46
CA ILE A 43 5.73 -1.97 47.35
C ILE A 43 5.78 -1.11 46.08
N LYS A 44 6.90 -0.43 45.84
CA LYS A 44 7.08 0.42 44.66
C LYS A 44 6.98 -0.39 43.36
N PHE A 45 7.66 -1.53 43.30
CA PHE A 45 7.62 -2.42 42.14
C PHE A 45 6.21 -2.92 41.83
N ASN A 46 5.48 -3.35 42.86
CA ASN A 46 4.10 -3.81 42.68
C ASN A 46 3.16 -2.68 42.22
N ASN A 47 3.29 -1.49 42.82
CA ASN A 47 2.40 -0.38 42.53
C ASN A 47 2.68 0.31 41.20
N GLU A 48 3.96 0.42 40.80
CA GLU A 48 4.35 1.14 39.59
C GLU A 48 4.50 0.23 38.38
N ILE A 49 5.09 -0.95 38.54
CA ILE A 49 5.41 -1.84 37.42
C ILE A 49 4.32 -2.88 37.22
N VAL A 50 4.04 -3.70 38.25
CA VAL A 50 3.09 -4.80 38.13
C VAL A 50 1.70 -4.28 37.82
N ARG A 51 1.24 -3.27 38.56
CA ARG A 51 -0.08 -2.67 38.32
C ARG A 51 -0.22 -2.09 36.92
N SER A 52 0.78 -1.32 36.44
CA SER A 52 0.75 -0.72 35.10
C SER A 52 0.75 -1.79 34.00
N HIS A 53 1.56 -2.84 34.17
CA HIS A 53 1.58 -3.99 33.27
C HIS A 53 0.19 -4.65 33.19
N ASP A 54 -0.41 -4.95 34.35
CA ASP A 54 -1.69 -5.66 34.40
C ASP A 54 -2.84 -4.79 33.87
N GLU A 55 -2.82 -3.48 34.11
CA GLU A 55 -3.77 -2.52 33.53
C GLU A 55 -3.70 -2.50 32.00
N ILE A 56 -2.49 -2.46 31.42
CA ILE A 56 -2.30 -2.48 29.96
C ILE A 56 -2.76 -3.83 29.39
N LEU A 57 -2.41 -4.94 30.05
CA LEU A 57 -2.79 -6.27 29.61
C LEU A 57 -4.31 -6.46 29.65
N ASP A 58 -4.97 -5.97 30.70
CA ASP A 58 -6.42 -6.02 30.84
C ASP A 58 -7.11 -5.13 29.80
N GLN A 59 -6.59 -3.93 29.52
CA GLN A 59 -7.07 -3.09 28.42
C GLN A 59 -6.99 -3.82 27.08
N ILE A 60 -5.85 -4.45 26.78
CA ILE A 60 -5.67 -5.22 25.54
C ILE A 60 -6.65 -6.41 25.46
N LYS A 61 -6.86 -7.13 26.57
CA LYS A 61 -7.81 -8.25 26.60
C LYS A 61 -9.27 -7.82 26.47
N LYS A 62 -9.61 -6.63 26.97
CA LYS A 62 -10.95 -6.02 26.90
C LYS A 62 -11.23 -5.34 25.56
N LEU A 63 -10.21 -5.07 24.74
CA LEU A 63 -10.43 -4.77 23.33
C LEU A 63 -11.07 -6.00 22.70
N GLU A 64 -12.41 -6.02 22.64
CA GLU A 64 -13.12 -6.90 21.71
C GLU A 64 -12.52 -6.67 20.32
N LYS A 65 -12.46 -7.75 19.51
CA LYS A 65 -11.87 -7.73 18.16
C LYS A 65 -12.10 -6.35 17.54
N PRO A 66 -11.04 -5.59 17.23
CA PRO A 66 -11.20 -4.21 16.77
C PRO A 66 -12.29 -4.22 15.72
N ASN A 67 -13.28 -3.36 15.84
CA ASN A 67 -14.21 -3.16 14.75
C ASN A 67 -13.39 -2.50 13.63
N TYR A 68 -12.65 -3.31 12.86
CA TYR A 68 -11.71 -2.84 11.85
C TYR A 68 -12.42 -1.96 10.83
N PHE A 69 -13.73 -2.16 10.66
CA PHE A 69 -14.60 -1.35 9.82
C PHE A 69 -14.82 0.09 10.33
N SER A 70 -14.57 0.41 11.61
CA SER A 70 -14.60 1.78 12.12
C SER A 70 -13.28 2.52 11.98
N LEU A 71 -12.20 1.83 11.59
CA LEU A 71 -10.93 2.47 11.29
C LEU A 71 -11.00 3.10 9.89
N ASP A 72 -10.89 4.43 9.85
CA ASP A 72 -10.99 5.23 8.62
C ASP A 72 -10.06 4.74 7.49
N PHE A 73 -8.94 4.08 7.82
CA PHE A 73 -8.04 3.48 6.84
C PHE A 73 -8.70 2.41 5.95
N PHE A 74 -9.59 1.56 6.46
CA PHE A 74 -10.26 0.56 5.63
C PHE A 74 -11.24 1.22 4.66
N ALA A 75 -11.95 2.27 5.11
CA ALA A 75 -12.81 3.06 4.24
C ALA A 75 -12.00 3.81 3.17
N GLN A 76 -10.79 4.28 3.49
CA GLN A 76 -9.87 4.86 2.51
C GLN A 76 -9.40 3.83 1.47
N ILE A 77 -9.02 2.62 1.90
CA ILE A 77 -8.61 1.53 0.99
C ILE A 77 -9.76 1.16 0.05
N GLU A 78 -10.98 1.02 0.58
CA GLU A 78 -12.15 0.67 -0.21
C GLU A 78 -12.50 1.76 -1.23
N ARG A 79 -12.41 3.04 -0.83
CA ARG A 79 -12.57 4.18 -1.76
C ARG A 79 -11.52 4.17 -2.86
N TRP A 80 -10.25 3.91 -2.52
CA TRP A 80 -9.17 3.84 -3.51
C TRP A 80 -9.37 2.69 -4.50
N LYS A 81 -9.75 1.50 -4.01
CA LYS A 81 -10.07 0.34 -4.85
C LYS A 81 -11.18 0.68 -5.84
N ASN A 82 -12.31 1.18 -5.35
CA ASN A 82 -13.49 1.46 -6.18
C ASN A 82 -13.21 2.58 -7.19
N THR A 83 -12.47 3.61 -6.79
CA THR A 83 -12.05 4.69 -7.71
C THR A 83 -11.15 4.17 -8.82
N THR A 84 -10.22 3.26 -8.49
CA THR A 84 -9.27 2.71 -9.45
C THR A 84 -9.98 1.82 -10.47
N ILE A 85 -10.86 0.92 -10.01
CA ILE A 85 -11.67 0.07 -10.90
C ILE A 85 -12.47 0.94 -11.87
N ASN A 86 -13.18 1.95 -11.37
CA ASN A 86 -13.99 2.85 -12.19
C ASN A 86 -13.16 3.57 -13.28
N LYS A 87 -11.95 4.01 -12.92
CA LYS A 87 -11.04 4.67 -13.89
C LYS A 87 -10.59 3.72 -15.00
N VAL A 88 -10.23 2.49 -14.64
CA VAL A 88 -9.81 1.47 -15.61
C VAL A 88 -10.97 1.10 -16.53
N GLU A 89 -12.17 0.88 -15.98
CA GLU A 89 -13.37 0.57 -16.76
C GLU A 89 -13.71 1.69 -17.75
N LYS A 90 -13.66 2.96 -17.32
CA LYS A 90 -13.88 4.11 -18.19
C LYS A 90 -12.84 4.21 -19.30
N ALA A 91 -11.57 3.98 -18.99
CA ALA A 91 -10.50 4.00 -19.97
C ALA A 91 -10.66 2.88 -21.01
N ALA A 92 -11.01 1.66 -20.56
CA ALA A 92 -11.26 0.53 -21.44
C ALA A 92 -12.48 0.76 -22.34
N ALA A 93 -13.59 1.27 -21.79
CA ALA A 93 -14.79 1.60 -22.56
C ALA A 93 -14.51 2.66 -23.62
N LYS A 94 -13.73 3.70 -23.27
CA LYS A 94 -13.31 4.74 -24.20
C LYS A 94 -12.44 4.17 -25.33
N ALA A 95 -11.41 3.38 -24.99
CA ALA A 95 -10.54 2.76 -25.99
C ALA A 95 -11.31 1.84 -26.94
N HIS A 96 -12.29 1.09 -26.42
CA HIS A 96 -13.14 0.22 -27.23
C HIS A 96 -14.00 1.04 -28.21
N TYR A 97 -14.62 2.12 -27.75
CA TYR A 97 -15.39 3.01 -28.62
C TYR A 97 -14.52 3.65 -29.71
N GLU A 98 -13.34 4.17 -29.35
CA GLU A 98 -12.40 4.77 -30.30
C GLU A 98 -11.93 3.75 -31.35
N LEU A 99 -11.68 2.50 -30.95
CA LEU A 99 -11.32 1.43 -31.88
C LEU A 99 -12.44 1.13 -32.88
N ILE A 100 -13.69 1.01 -32.41
CA ILE A 100 -14.86 0.81 -33.28
C ILE A 100 -14.98 1.96 -34.28
N GLU A 101 -14.85 3.20 -33.83
CA GLU A 101 -14.93 4.37 -34.71
C GLU A 101 -13.83 4.37 -35.78
N LEU A 102 -12.61 3.96 -35.42
CA LEU A 102 -11.51 3.82 -36.37
C LEU A 102 -11.77 2.72 -37.40
N ILE A 103 -12.27 1.56 -36.97
CA ILE A 103 -12.63 0.45 -37.85
C ILE A 103 -13.75 0.88 -38.82
N ASP A 104 -14.79 1.55 -38.34
CA ASP A 104 -15.90 2.03 -39.16
C ASP A 104 -15.45 3.09 -40.18
N LYS A 105 -14.57 4.01 -39.78
CA LYS A 105 -13.95 4.98 -40.69
C LYS A 105 -13.13 4.29 -41.78
N GLN A 106 -12.30 3.31 -41.41
CA GLN A 106 -11.49 2.54 -42.35
C GLN A 106 -12.36 1.75 -43.32
N ARG A 107 -13.39 1.06 -42.82
CA ARG A 107 -14.36 0.32 -43.64
C ARG A 107 -15.07 1.24 -44.64
N THR A 108 -15.53 2.40 -44.18
CA THR A 108 -16.19 3.39 -45.05
C THR A 108 -15.23 3.92 -46.13
N SER A 109 -13.98 4.19 -45.78
CA SER A 109 -12.95 4.64 -46.73
C SER A 109 -12.64 3.57 -47.79
N ILE A 110 -12.53 2.31 -47.39
CA ILE A 110 -12.31 1.17 -48.29
C ILE A 110 -13.51 1.00 -49.23
N ALA A 111 -14.74 1.05 -48.71
CA ALA A 111 -15.96 0.92 -49.51
C ALA A 111 -16.01 2.00 -50.61
N LYS A 112 -15.74 3.27 -50.26
CA LYS A 112 -15.67 4.38 -51.23
C LYS A 112 -14.60 4.17 -52.31
N GLN A 113 -13.43 3.67 -51.93
CA GLN A 113 -12.36 3.35 -52.90
C GLN A 113 -12.80 2.23 -53.88
N LEU A 114 -13.42 1.17 -53.37
CA LEU A 114 -13.95 0.07 -54.19
C LEU A 114 -15.11 0.51 -55.10
N GLU A 115 -16.00 1.38 -54.62
CA GLU A 115 -17.05 1.98 -55.44
C GLU A 115 -16.46 2.81 -56.60
N SER A 116 -15.41 3.59 -56.34
CA SER A 116 -14.71 4.35 -57.37
C SER A 116 -14.07 3.44 -58.42
N ILE A 117 -13.38 2.37 -57.99
CA ILE A 117 -12.82 1.35 -58.88
C ILE A 117 -13.93 0.67 -59.70
N THR A 118 -15.08 0.36 -59.08
CA THR A 118 -16.23 -0.25 -59.76
C THR A 118 -16.79 0.64 -60.86
N LYS A 119 -16.92 1.95 -60.61
CA LYS A 119 -17.36 2.92 -61.62
C LYS A 119 -16.38 2.98 -62.80
N GLU A 120 -15.08 2.98 -62.53
CA GLU A 120 -14.03 2.98 -63.55
C GLU A 120 -14.08 1.71 -64.41
N ILE A 121 -14.23 0.53 -63.79
CA ILE A 121 -14.36 -0.75 -64.49
C ILE A 121 -15.58 -0.74 -65.42
N ARG A 122 -16.74 -0.28 -64.92
CA ARG A 122 -17.97 -0.21 -65.72
C ARG A 122 -17.80 0.71 -66.92
N PHE A 123 -17.25 1.91 -66.69
CA PHE A 123 -16.99 2.87 -67.76
C PHE A 123 -16.09 2.28 -68.86
N LEU A 124 -14.94 1.69 -68.51
CA LEU A 124 -14.04 1.08 -69.48
C LEU A 124 -14.67 -0.09 -70.25
N ARG A 125 -15.49 -0.89 -69.56
CA ARG A 125 -16.22 -2.01 -70.18
C ARG A 125 -17.28 -1.52 -71.16
N GLU A 126 -18.06 -0.50 -70.79
CA GLU A 126 -19.10 0.09 -71.64
C GLU A 126 -18.52 0.76 -72.89
N GLN A 127 -17.37 1.43 -72.75
CA GLN A 127 -16.65 2.05 -73.87
C GLN A 127 -15.90 1.02 -74.73
N GLY A 128 -15.68 -0.20 -74.23
CA GLY A 128 -14.88 -1.23 -74.91
C GLY A 128 -13.42 -0.83 -75.16
N ASN A 129 -12.89 0.18 -74.45
CA ASN A 129 -11.64 0.86 -74.79
C ASN A 129 -10.52 0.67 -73.77
N PHE A 130 -10.43 -0.51 -73.15
CA PHE A 130 -9.36 -0.81 -72.20
C PHE A 130 -8.08 -1.27 -72.91
N VAL A 131 -6.94 -0.82 -72.41
CA VAL A 131 -5.60 -1.28 -72.79
C VAL A 131 -4.87 -1.86 -71.59
N GLU A 132 -3.72 -2.50 -71.81
CA GLU A 132 -2.89 -3.14 -70.79
C GLU A 132 -2.56 -2.19 -69.63
N ALA A 133 -2.29 -0.91 -69.94
CA ALA A 133 -2.04 0.11 -68.95
C ALA A 133 -3.25 0.34 -67.99
N ASN A 134 -4.48 0.24 -68.48
CA ASN A 134 -5.67 0.33 -67.62
C ASN A 134 -5.76 -0.88 -66.69
N ILE A 135 -5.48 -2.07 -67.23
CA ILE A 135 -5.52 -3.33 -66.47
C ILE A 135 -4.49 -3.30 -65.34
N GLU A 136 -3.24 -2.94 -65.64
CA GLU A 136 -2.18 -2.88 -64.62
C GLU A 136 -2.46 -1.81 -63.56
N ARG A 137 -2.98 -0.64 -63.95
CA ARG A 137 -3.40 0.39 -62.99
C ARG A 137 -4.51 -0.09 -62.06
N LEU A 138 -5.54 -0.74 -62.60
CA LEU A 138 -6.65 -1.27 -61.80
C LEU A 138 -6.17 -2.37 -60.85
N LYS A 139 -5.30 -3.27 -61.31
CA LYS A 139 -4.64 -4.28 -60.44
C LYS A 139 -3.90 -3.61 -59.28
N GLN A 140 -3.12 -2.56 -59.55
CA GLN A 140 -2.40 -1.82 -58.51
C GLN A 140 -3.35 -1.20 -57.49
N LYS A 141 -4.43 -0.53 -57.94
CA LYS A 141 -5.44 0.05 -57.04
C LYS A 141 -6.12 -1.01 -56.18
N ILE A 142 -6.47 -2.16 -56.76
CA ILE A 142 -7.09 -3.28 -56.03
C ILE A 142 -6.11 -3.84 -54.98
N ASN A 143 -4.84 -4.04 -55.33
CA ASN A 143 -3.82 -4.51 -54.39
C ASN A 143 -3.59 -3.52 -53.24
N GLN A 144 -3.57 -2.21 -53.52
CA GLN A 144 -3.47 -1.17 -52.48
C GLN A 144 -4.65 -1.21 -51.52
N VAL A 145 -5.87 -1.47 -52.00
CA VAL A 145 -7.04 -1.62 -51.14
C VAL A 145 -6.94 -2.91 -50.32
N LYS A 146 -6.47 -4.01 -50.93
CA LYS A 146 -6.29 -5.30 -50.24
C LYS A 146 -5.31 -5.19 -49.08
N GLN A 147 -4.18 -4.49 -49.26
CA GLN A 147 -3.20 -4.23 -48.21
C GLN A 147 -3.73 -3.37 -47.05
N LYS A 148 -4.83 -2.62 -47.24
CA LYS A 148 -5.49 -1.87 -46.16
C LYS A 148 -6.47 -2.72 -45.36
N PHE A 149 -6.73 -3.95 -45.79
CA PHE A 149 -7.65 -4.88 -45.16
C PHE A 149 -6.93 -5.99 -44.37
N GLU A 150 -5.73 -6.38 -44.83
CA GLU A 150 -4.79 -7.26 -44.14
C GLU A 150 -4.05 -6.52 -43.00
#